data_AF-A0A5C7PH67-F1
#
_entry.id   AF-A0A5C7PH67-F1
#
_cell.length_a   1.000
_cell.length_b   1.000
_cell.length_c   1.000
_cell.angle_alpha   90.00
_cell.angle_beta   90.00
_cell.angle_gamma   90.00
#
_symmetry.space_group_name_H-M   'P 1'
#
loop_
_entity.id
_entity.type
_entity.pdbx_description
1 polymer ?
#
loop_
_entity_poly.entity_id
_entity_poly.type
_entity_poly.pdbx_seq_one_letter_code
_entity_poly.pdbx_strand_id
1 'polypeptide(L)'
;MTFAAWNTVAANNTLINGVNIGPGCQPANLDDGLRNIMADLATAVAAGNFVNILVTQASATNLMPLTLTPGVAPTGGSLVNGGMWATASGFFGRVGGVTMQFAPIDTPVFTGNPQAPTPAPLDNDTSIATTAWVQNELMPTTQSLVSNANLTPVAGVVGNDMCVVTALATNLTINAPTSTPVQGEVLIIRIKDNGTARTLTWNTIYRIVGVTLPAATVANKLLYVGFIYNADDAKWDAVLVRQEA
;
A
#
# COMPACT_ATOMS: atom_id res chain seq x y z
N MET A 1 60.16 29.82 -11.89
CA MET A 1 60.84 30.53 -10.77
C MET A 1 61.40 29.45 -9.85
N THR A 2 62.69 29.53 -9.56
CA THR A 2 63.43 28.55 -8.76
C THR A 2 62.89 28.53 -7.32
N PHE A 3 62.66 27.35 -6.76
CA PHE A 3 62.32 27.19 -5.34
C PHE A 3 63.48 27.74 -4.50
N ALA A 4 63.26 28.89 -3.85
CA ALA A 4 64.21 29.47 -2.93
C ALA A 4 64.36 28.56 -1.71
N ALA A 5 65.60 28.38 -1.26
CA ALA A 5 65.96 27.59 -0.09
C ALA A 5 65.22 28.10 1.17
N TRP A 6 64.75 27.15 1.97
CA TRP A 6 64.06 27.38 3.24
C TRP A 6 64.95 28.22 4.19
N ASN A 7 64.50 29.45 4.49
CA ASN A 7 65.14 30.32 5.47
C ASN A 7 64.60 29.97 6.88
N THR A 8 65.49 29.66 7.82
CA THR A 8 65.19 29.24 9.18
C THR A 8 65.11 30.39 10.20
N VAL A 9 65.13 31.65 9.77
CA VAL A 9 65.01 32.79 10.70
C VAL A 9 63.54 33.19 10.87
N ALA A 10 63.00 32.95 12.07
CA ALA A 10 61.66 33.36 12.47
C ALA A 10 61.57 34.89 12.57
N ALA A 11 61.16 35.55 11.48
CA ALA A 11 60.74 36.94 11.51
C ALA A 11 59.43 37.11 10.73
N ASN A 12 58.38 37.42 11.50
CA ASN A 12 57.22 38.21 11.12
C ASN A 12 56.12 37.51 10.31
N ASN A 13 55.48 36.59 11.03
CA ASN A 13 54.04 36.33 11.03
C ASN A 13 53.19 37.61 10.88
N THR A 14 52.56 37.78 9.72
CA THR A 14 51.28 38.50 9.62
C THR A 14 50.43 37.91 8.49
N LEU A 15 49.17 37.61 8.81
CA LEU A 15 48.01 37.35 7.93
C LEU A 15 47.66 35.86 7.66
N ILE A 16 47.11 35.18 8.67
CA ILE A 16 45.68 34.84 8.78
C ILE A 16 45.38 34.62 10.27
N ASN A 17 44.59 35.50 10.88
CA ASN A 17 43.93 35.31 12.18
C ASN A 17 44.77 34.74 13.35
N GLY A 18 46.05 35.12 13.45
CA GLY A 18 46.88 34.87 14.64
C GLY A 18 47.43 33.45 14.84
N VAL A 19 47.24 32.51 13.89
CA VAL A 19 47.81 31.16 14.01
C VAL A 19 49.13 31.09 13.26
N ASN A 20 50.24 30.93 14.00
CA ASN A 20 51.59 30.88 13.46
C ASN A 20 51.91 29.44 12.99
N ILE A 21 52.02 29.21 11.67
CA ILE A 21 52.24 27.86 11.08
C ILE A 21 53.69 27.69 10.59
N GLY A 22 54.65 28.19 11.37
CA GLY A 22 56.08 27.91 11.19
C GLY A 22 56.53 26.75 12.09
N PRO A 23 57.40 25.83 11.63
CA PRO A 23 57.99 24.81 12.51
C PRO A 23 58.64 25.45 13.73
N GLY A 24 58.27 25.03 14.94
CA GLY A 24 58.81 25.56 16.19
C GLY A 24 58.09 26.80 16.77
N CYS A 25 57.01 27.29 16.15
CA CYS A 25 56.20 28.34 16.74
C CYS A 25 55.14 27.75 17.68
N GLN A 26 55.31 28.00 18.98
CA GLN A 26 54.38 27.62 20.04
C GLN A 26 52.98 28.26 19.88
N PRO A 27 51.92 27.66 20.48
CA PRO A 27 51.99 26.78 21.65
C PRO A 27 52.55 25.40 21.30
N ALA A 28 53.63 24.96 21.99
CA ALA A 28 54.37 23.69 21.74
C ALA A 28 53.55 22.45 22.11
N ASN A 29 52.23 22.59 22.20
CA ASN A 29 51.34 21.57 22.71
C ASN A 29 50.26 21.20 21.68
N LEU A 30 50.34 21.70 20.46
CA LEU A 30 49.69 21.07 19.32
C LEU A 30 50.71 20.05 18.78
N ASP A 31 50.57 18.80 19.20
CA ASP A 31 51.39 17.72 18.71
C ASP A 31 51.31 17.63 17.18
N ASP A 32 52.37 17.13 16.53
CA ASP A 32 52.39 16.97 15.07
C ASP A 32 51.21 16.15 14.55
N GLY A 33 50.58 15.34 15.42
CA GLY A 33 49.31 14.66 15.19
C GLY A 33 48.15 15.61 14.89
N LEU A 34 47.91 16.64 15.72
CA LEU A 34 46.88 17.65 15.46
C LEU A 34 47.11 18.42 14.16
N ARG A 35 48.36 18.70 13.81
CA ARG A 35 48.72 19.34 12.53
C ARG A 35 48.43 18.45 11.33
N ASN A 36 48.76 17.16 11.41
CA ASN A 36 48.49 16.19 10.36
C ASN A 36 46.98 15.97 10.20
N ILE A 37 46.23 15.89 11.30
CA ILE A 37 44.76 15.80 11.27
C ILE A 37 44.14 17.02 10.58
N MET A 38 44.59 18.24 10.88
CA MET A 38 44.10 19.46 10.22
C MET A 38 44.45 19.50 8.73
N ALA A 39 45.64 19.04 8.34
CA ALA A 39 46.10 19.01 6.95
C ALA A 39 45.37 17.94 6.12
N ASP A 40 45.16 16.75 6.69
CA ASP A 40 44.41 15.66 6.10
C ASP A 40 42.93 16.05 5.95
N LEU A 41 42.36 16.70 6.98
CA LEU A 41 41.00 17.26 6.93
C LEU A 41 40.86 18.30 5.82
N ALA A 42 41.80 19.23 5.69
CA ALA A 42 41.77 20.25 4.64
C ALA A 42 41.88 19.63 3.22
N THR A 43 42.72 18.60 3.07
CA THR A 43 42.92 17.92 1.79
C THR A 43 41.71 17.07 1.40
N ALA A 44 41.12 16.34 2.36
CA ALA A 44 39.92 15.55 2.10
C ALA A 44 38.66 16.41 1.93
N VAL A 45 38.58 17.61 2.51
CA VAL A 45 37.54 18.62 2.21
C VAL A 45 37.70 19.16 0.80
N ALA A 46 38.92 19.51 0.38
CA ALA A 46 39.20 20.03 -0.97
C ALA A 46 38.98 18.98 -2.07
N ALA A 47 39.20 17.69 -1.77
CA ALA A 47 38.95 16.58 -2.68
C ALA A 47 37.47 16.17 -2.77
N GLY A 48 36.58 16.74 -1.94
CA GLY A 48 35.18 16.32 -1.86
C GLY A 48 34.97 14.92 -1.26
N ASN A 49 36.00 14.34 -0.61
CA ASN A 49 35.95 13.02 0.00
C ASN A 49 35.14 12.99 1.31
N PHE A 50 34.84 14.15 1.89
CA PHE A 50 33.79 14.28 2.90
C PHE A 50 32.46 14.57 2.22
N VAL A 51 31.66 13.53 2.03
CA VAL A 51 30.28 13.69 1.56
C VAL A 51 29.40 14.32 2.66
N ASN A 52 29.76 14.11 3.93
CA ASN A 52 29.05 14.65 5.10
C ASN A 52 30.00 14.59 6.32
N ILE A 53 30.46 15.73 6.85
CA ILE A 53 31.04 15.74 8.19
C ILE A 53 29.86 15.62 9.16
N LEU A 54 29.55 14.40 9.60
CA LEU A 54 28.71 14.21 10.77
C LEU A 54 29.62 14.19 12.00
N VAL A 55 29.98 15.37 12.52
CA VAL A 55 30.62 15.44 13.84
C VAL A 55 29.56 15.07 14.88
N THR A 56 29.54 13.81 15.30
CA THR A 56 28.93 13.43 16.58
C THR A 56 30.08 13.30 17.58
N GLN A 57 30.10 14.14 18.61
CA GLN A 57 31.07 13.98 19.70
C GLN A 57 30.74 12.67 20.43
N ALA A 58 31.72 11.89 20.88
CA ALA A 58 31.44 10.72 21.68
C ALA A 58 30.80 11.14 23.02
N SER A 59 29.53 10.80 23.26
CA SER A 59 28.92 10.90 24.59
C SER A 59 29.20 9.63 25.37
N ALA A 60 29.69 9.77 26.60
CA ALA A 60 29.91 8.69 27.55
C ALA A 60 28.61 8.10 28.14
N THR A 61 27.43 8.60 27.73
CA THR A 61 26.13 8.12 28.21
C THR A 61 25.18 7.94 27.04
N ASN A 62 25.05 6.67 26.62
CA ASN A 62 24.07 6.07 25.70
C ASN A 62 23.12 7.01 24.93
N LEU A 63 23.32 7.03 23.61
CA LEU A 63 22.51 7.59 22.50
C LEU A 63 22.50 9.12 22.36
N MET A 64 23.32 9.65 21.44
CA MET A 64 23.18 11.02 20.92
C MET A 64 22.35 11.02 19.63
N PRO A 65 21.15 11.60 19.60
CA PRO A 65 20.37 11.72 18.38
C PRO A 65 21.00 12.74 17.41
N LEU A 66 20.94 12.45 16.11
CA LEU A 66 21.17 13.46 15.07
C LEU A 66 20.07 14.54 15.22
N THR A 67 20.44 15.72 15.72
CA THR A 67 19.50 16.84 15.86
C THR A 67 19.56 17.71 14.61
N LEU A 68 18.54 17.60 13.75
CA LEU A 68 18.32 18.53 12.65
C LEU A 68 17.43 19.67 13.17
N THR A 69 18.03 20.77 13.62
CA THR A 69 17.28 21.92 14.10
C THR A 69 16.35 22.41 12.98
N PRO A 70 15.02 22.51 13.22
CA PRO A 70 14.10 23.02 12.23
C PRO A 70 14.56 24.40 11.73
N GLY A 71 14.84 24.49 10.44
CA GLY A 71 15.35 25.70 9.79
C GLY A 71 14.54 26.07 8.56
N VAL A 72 14.97 27.13 7.87
CA VAL A 72 14.47 27.45 6.54
C VAL A 72 14.91 26.36 5.56
N ALA A 73 14.01 25.92 4.68
CA ALA A 73 14.35 24.93 3.66
C ALA A 73 15.53 25.41 2.80
N PRO A 74 16.49 24.53 2.44
CA PRO A 74 17.57 24.89 1.52
C PRO A 74 17.00 25.38 0.19
N THR A 75 17.61 26.40 -0.40
CA THR A 75 17.20 26.97 -1.70
C THR A 75 18.35 26.89 -2.71
N GLY A 76 17.99 26.93 -4.00
CA GLY A 76 18.95 26.99 -5.10
C GLY A 76 19.98 25.85 -5.09
N GLY A 77 21.26 26.20 -5.30
CA GLY A 77 22.37 25.26 -5.41
C GLY A 77 22.68 24.46 -4.14
N SER A 78 22.07 24.80 -2.99
CA SER A 78 22.23 24.05 -1.74
C SER A 78 21.37 22.78 -1.69
N LEU A 79 20.39 22.64 -2.58
CA LEU A 79 19.63 21.41 -2.72
C LEU A 79 20.51 20.38 -3.44
N VAL A 80 20.93 19.34 -2.74
CA VAL A 80 21.69 18.21 -3.32
C VAL A 80 20.91 16.92 -3.18
N ASN A 81 21.01 16.02 -4.15
CA ASN A 81 20.39 14.69 -4.05
C ASN A 81 20.99 13.93 -2.85
N GLY A 82 20.13 13.32 -2.03
CA GLY A 82 20.50 12.72 -0.75
C GLY A 82 20.52 13.68 0.44
N GLY A 83 20.30 14.99 0.22
CA GLY A 83 20.18 15.96 1.31
C GLY A 83 18.95 15.68 2.18
N MET A 84 19.09 15.81 3.50
CA MET A 84 18.04 15.66 4.50
C MET A 84 17.96 16.94 5.33
N TRP A 85 16.76 17.46 5.58
CA TRP A 85 16.56 18.66 6.40
C TRP A 85 15.21 18.61 7.13
N ALA A 86 15.09 19.39 8.20
CA ALA A 86 13.85 19.59 8.93
C ALA A 86 13.42 21.05 8.84
N THR A 87 12.12 21.28 8.74
CA THR A 87 11.51 22.60 8.91
C THR A 87 10.42 22.49 9.97
N ALA A 88 9.78 23.62 10.34
CA ALA A 88 8.60 23.58 11.21
C ALA A 88 7.43 22.75 10.62
N SER A 89 7.45 22.48 9.31
CA SER A 89 6.41 21.72 8.62
C SER A 89 6.67 20.21 8.52
N GLY A 90 7.88 19.74 8.86
CA GLY A 90 8.19 18.32 8.85
C GLY A 90 9.64 17.97 8.53
N PHE A 91 9.86 16.70 8.24
CA PHE A 91 11.13 16.13 7.82
C PHE A 91 11.13 15.88 6.31
N PHE A 92 12.21 16.26 5.64
CA PHE A 92 12.30 16.26 4.19
C PHE A 92 13.59 15.58 3.71
N GLY A 93 13.52 15.01 2.52
CA GLY A 93 14.68 14.50 1.79
C GLY A 93 14.62 14.89 0.33
N ARG A 94 15.78 15.03 -0.32
CA ARG A 94 15.85 15.21 -1.78
C ARG A 94 16.27 13.90 -2.43
N VAL A 95 15.39 13.32 -3.25
CA VAL A 95 15.63 12.05 -3.95
C VAL A 95 15.35 12.22 -5.44
N GLY A 96 16.29 11.82 -6.29
CA GLY A 96 16.21 12.02 -7.74
C GLY A 96 16.07 13.49 -8.15
N GLY A 97 16.54 14.44 -7.32
CA GLY A 97 16.37 15.87 -7.55
C GLY A 97 15.00 16.44 -7.13
N VAL A 98 14.09 15.61 -6.62
CA VAL A 98 12.76 16.00 -6.11
C VAL A 98 12.79 16.07 -4.59
N THR A 99 12.20 17.13 -4.03
CA THR A 99 11.97 17.24 -2.58
C THR A 99 10.77 16.39 -2.18
N MET A 100 10.97 15.48 -1.24
CA MET A 100 9.94 14.64 -0.65
C MET A 100 9.78 15.00 0.83
N GLN A 101 8.54 15.08 1.29
CA GLN A 101 8.21 15.20 2.71
C GLN A 101 7.88 13.81 3.25
N PHE A 102 8.48 13.42 4.36
CA PHE A 102 8.14 12.18 5.04
C PHE A 102 6.90 12.38 5.93
N ALA A 103 6.01 11.39 5.94
CA ALA A 103 4.81 11.41 6.78
C ALA A 103 5.17 11.09 8.25
N PRO A 104 4.54 11.74 9.25
CA PRO A 104 4.64 11.33 10.64
C PRO A 104 4.16 9.89 10.85
N ILE A 105 4.72 9.20 11.85
CA ILE A 105 4.26 7.85 12.21
C ILE A 105 2.87 7.89 12.85
N ASP A 106 2.60 8.91 13.67
CA ASP A 106 1.33 9.12 14.34
C ASP A 106 0.48 10.13 13.58
N THR A 107 -0.75 9.76 13.25
CA THR A 107 -1.75 10.64 12.59
C THR A 107 -1.28 11.28 11.27
N PRO A 108 -0.73 10.50 10.31
CA PRO A 108 -0.34 11.06 9.02
C PRO A 108 -1.55 11.59 8.24
N VAL A 109 -1.40 12.76 7.63
CA VAL A 109 -2.30 13.22 6.55
C VAL A 109 -1.61 12.90 5.23
N PHE A 110 -2.14 11.91 4.50
CA PHE A 110 -1.62 11.56 3.19
C PHE A 110 -2.12 12.53 2.11
N THR A 111 -1.28 12.85 1.13
CA THR A 111 -1.60 13.72 -0.01
C THR A 111 -1.35 13.00 -1.33
N GLY A 112 -2.05 13.39 -2.41
CA GLY A 112 -1.94 12.75 -3.72
C GLY A 112 -2.81 11.49 -3.82
N ASN A 113 -2.29 10.42 -4.44
CA ASN A 113 -2.95 9.10 -4.53
C ASN A 113 -2.10 8.05 -3.78
N PRO A 114 -2.28 7.88 -2.45
CA PRO A 114 -1.55 6.91 -1.67
C PRO A 114 -1.81 5.49 -2.18
N GLN A 115 -0.74 4.70 -2.31
CA GLN A 115 -0.83 3.30 -2.71
C GLN A 115 -0.58 2.40 -1.49
N ALA A 116 -1.37 1.35 -1.36
CA ALA A 116 -1.17 0.26 -0.41
C ALA A 116 -1.41 -1.08 -1.12
N PRO A 117 -0.87 -2.21 -0.63
CA PRO A 117 -1.24 -3.53 -1.13
C PRO A 117 -2.75 -3.74 -1.04
N THR A 118 -3.36 -4.30 -2.08
CA THR A 118 -4.79 -4.69 -2.03
C THR A 118 -4.93 -5.93 -1.13
N PRO A 119 -5.68 -5.85 -0.03
CA PRO A 119 -5.94 -7.00 0.84
C PRO A 119 -6.70 -8.12 0.11
N ALA A 120 -6.75 -9.30 0.71
CA ALA A 120 -7.60 -10.38 0.21
C ALA A 120 -9.09 -10.08 0.47
N PRO A 121 -10.03 -10.69 -0.27
CA PRO A 121 -11.46 -10.57 0.05
C PRO A 121 -11.77 -11.10 1.46
N LEU A 122 -12.77 -10.52 2.13
CA LEU A 122 -13.17 -10.84 3.50
C LEU A 122 -12.09 -10.63 4.58
N ASP A 123 -10.98 -9.95 4.25
CA ASP A 123 -9.93 -9.64 5.23
C ASP A 123 -10.47 -8.74 6.36
N ASN A 124 -10.13 -9.08 7.61
CA ASN A 124 -10.72 -8.50 8.82
C ASN A 124 -9.67 -8.09 9.87
N ASP A 125 -8.50 -7.64 9.41
CA ASP A 125 -7.41 -7.18 10.24
C ASP A 125 -7.31 -5.63 10.32
N THR A 126 -6.13 -5.12 10.71
CA THR A 126 -5.85 -3.68 10.83
C THR A 126 -5.17 -3.08 9.59
N SER A 127 -5.20 -3.78 8.45
CA SER A 127 -4.60 -3.31 7.19
C SER A 127 -5.40 -2.16 6.56
N ILE A 128 -4.74 -1.37 5.70
CA ILE A 128 -5.39 -0.26 4.98
C ILE A 128 -6.26 -0.83 3.86
N ALA A 129 -7.56 -0.53 3.88
CA ALA A 129 -8.45 -0.84 2.78
C ALA A 129 -8.14 0.01 1.53
N THR A 130 -7.80 -0.62 0.41
CA THR A 130 -7.62 0.08 -0.87
C THR A 130 -8.96 0.30 -1.58
N THR A 131 -9.03 1.27 -2.49
CA THR A 131 -10.25 1.49 -3.29
C THR A 131 -10.59 0.29 -4.18
N ALA A 132 -9.58 -0.46 -4.65
CA ALA A 132 -9.78 -1.69 -5.39
C ALA A 132 -10.42 -2.80 -4.53
N TRP A 133 -9.96 -2.95 -3.28
CA TRP A 133 -10.59 -3.85 -2.32
C TRP A 133 -12.03 -3.44 -2.04
N VAL A 134 -12.28 -2.16 -1.70
CA VAL A 134 -13.64 -1.67 -1.43
C VAL A 134 -14.58 -1.88 -2.62
N GLN A 135 -14.13 -1.64 -3.85
CA GLN A 135 -14.97 -1.91 -5.04
C GLN A 135 -15.26 -3.40 -5.21
N ASN A 136 -14.27 -4.26 -5.00
CA ASN A 136 -14.47 -5.71 -5.03
C ASN A 136 -15.45 -6.17 -3.95
N GLU A 137 -15.42 -5.54 -2.78
CA GLU A 137 -16.29 -5.91 -1.66
C GLU A 137 -17.75 -5.41 -1.81
N LEU A 138 -17.94 -4.26 -2.44
CA LEU A 138 -19.25 -3.62 -2.56
C LEU A 138 -20.01 -3.97 -3.84
N MET A 139 -19.31 -4.38 -4.90
CA MET A 139 -19.95 -4.62 -6.18
C MET A 139 -20.53 -6.04 -6.25
N PRO A 140 -21.82 -6.19 -6.57
CA PRO A 140 -22.38 -7.52 -6.84
C PRO A 140 -21.72 -8.06 -8.11
N THR A 141 -20.94 -9.12 -7.97
CA THR A 141 -20.44 -9.87 -9.14
C THR A 141 -21.42 -11.00 -9.47
N THR A 142 -21.23 -11.64 -10.63
CA THR A 142 -22.19 -12.60 -11.16
C THR A 142 -21.50 -13.89 -11.57
N GLN A 143 -21.99 -15.02 -11.08
CA GLN A 143 -21.63 -16.32 -11.61
C GLN A 143 -22.40 -16.53 -12.92
N SER A 144 -21.77 -16.29 -14.06
CA SER A 144 -22.40 -16.42 -15.38
C SER A 144 -21.97 -17.71 -16.08
N LEU A 145 -22.94 -18.49 -16.56
CA LEU A 145 -22.71 -19.67 -17.39
C LEU A 145 -23.70 -19.72 -18.56
N VAL A 146 -23.29 -20.32 -19.67
CA VAL A 146 -24.14 -20.43 -20.86
C VAL A 146 -25.16 -21.56 -20.69
N SER A 147 -24.66 -22.78 -20.46
CA SER A 147 -25.47 -23.97 -20.19
C SER A 147 -24.63 -25.01 -19.46
N ASN A 148 -25.23 -25.69 -18.48
CA ASN A 148 -24.66 -26.85 -17.80
C ASN A 148 -25.82 -27.69 -17.24
N ALA A 149 -25.59 -28.99 -16.98
CA ALA A 149 -26.57 -29.84 -16.31
C ALA A 149 -26.67 -29.55 -14.80
N ASN A 150 -25.68 -28.84 -14.25
CA ASN A 150 -25.56 -28.51 -12.84
C ASN A 150 -25.24 -27.03 -12.67
N LEU A 151 -25.98 -26.36 -11.80
CA LEU A 151 -25.66 -25.05 -11.26
C LEU A 151 -25.35 -25.23 -9.79
N THR A 152 -24.15 -24.83 -9.37
CA THR A 152 -23.75 -24.81 -7.96
C THR A 152 -23.38 -23.37 -7.60
N PRO A 153 -24.30 -22.61 -7.00
CA PRO A 153 -24.00 -21.26 -6.55
C PRO A 153 -22.84 -21.26 -5.55
N VAL A 154 -22.11 -20.16 -5.47
CA VAL A 154 -21.11 -19.95 -4.40
C VAL A 154 -21.71 -18.93 -3.44
N ALA A 155 -21.78 -19.26 -2.17
CA ALA A 155 -22.28 -18.36 -1.13
C ALA A 155 -21.16 -18.00 -0.14
N GLY A 156 -21.43 -17.11 0.81
CA GLY A 156 -20.47 -16.74 1.86
C GLY A 156 -19.16 -16.16 1.32
N VAL A 157 -19.19 -15.63 0.10
CA VAL A 157 -18.07 -14.95 -0.56
C VAL A 157 -18.59 -13.69 -1.19
N VAL A 158 -17.70 -12.72 -1.34
CA VAL A 158 -18.10 -11.39 -1.76
C VAL A 158 -18.45 -11.39 -3.24
N GLY A 159 -19.56 -10.73 -3.56
CA GLY A 159 -20.00 -10.52 -4.92
C GLY A 159 -20.54 -11.76 -5.62
N ASN A 160 -21.02 -12.82 -4.98
CA ASN A 160 -21.73 -13.91 -5.69
C ASN A 160 -23.25 -13.87 -5.49
N ASP A 161 -23.81 -12.66 -5.45
CA ASP A 161 -25.22 -12.40 -5.14
C ASP A 161 -26.17 -12.88 -6.25
N MET A 162 -25.67 -13.10 -7.47
CA MET A 162 -26.48 -13.57 -8.60
C MET A 162 -25.79 -14.63 -9.47
N CYS A 163 -26.51 -15.72 -9.71
CA CYS A 163 -26.19 -16.73 -10.73
C CYS A 163 -26.98 -16.47 -12.01
N VAL A 164 -26.33 -16.56 -13.16
CA VAL A 164 -26.92 -16.28 -14.47
C VAL A 164 -26.70 -17.44 -15.41
N VAL A 165 -27.79 -18.05 -15.88
CA VAL A 165 -27.79 -19.03 -16.98
C VAL A 165 -28.36 -18.35 -18.22
N THR A 166 -27.56 -18.17 -19.27
CA THR A 166 -27.94 -17.30 -20.40
C THR A 166 -28.63 -18.03 -21.56
N ALA A 167 -28.42 -19.35 -21.73
CA ALA A 167 -29.02 -20.15 -22.80
C ALA A 167 -29.05 -21.64 -22.43
N LEU A 168 -29.80 -22.01 -21.39
CA LEU A 168 -29.89 -23.37 -20.88
C LEU A 168 -30.39 -24.35 -21.97
N ALA A 169 -29.54 -25.32 -22.30
CA ALA A 169 -29.80 -26.30 -23.36
C ALA A 169 -30.00 -27.74 -22.84
N THR A 170 -30.06 -27.93 -21.53
CA THR A 170 -30.24 -29.24 -20.87
C THR A 170 -31.09 -29.09 -19.61
N ASN A 171 -31.57 -30.20 -19.06
CA ASN A 171 -32.17 -30.20 -17.73
C ASN A 171 -31.13 -29.74 -16.70
N LEU A 172 -31.57 -28.93 -15.75
CA LEU A 172 -30.69 -28.30 -14.77
C LEU A 172 -31.01 -28.80 -13.37
N THR A 173 -29.98 -29.27 -12.68
CA THR A 173 -30.01 -29.46 -11.23
C THR A 173 -29.37 -28.26 -10.55
N ILE A 174 -30.11 -27.58 -9.69
CA ILE A 174 -29.62 -26.51 -8.83
C ILE A 174 -29.18 -27.14 -7.51
N ASN A 175 -27.87 -27.26 -7.35
CA ASN A 175 -27.22 -27.85 -6.19
C ASN A 175 -27.21 -26.90 -5.00
N ALA A 176 -26.94 -27.42 -3.80
CA ALA A 176 -26.71 -26.57 -2.64
C ALA A 176 -25.51 -25.63 -2.90
N PRO A 177 -25.58 -24.36 -2.48
CA PRO A 177 -24.45 -23.46 -2.61
C PRO A 177 -23.21 -23.98 -1.87
N THR A 178 -22.02 -23.69 -2.40
CA THR A 178 -20.74 -24.00 -1.73
C THR A 178 -20.36 -22.92 -0.73
N SER A 179 -19.40 -23.23 0.17
CA SER A 179 -18.97 -22.39 1.31
C SER A 179 -20.02 -22.29 2.44
N THR A 180 -19.74 -21.43 3.43
CA THR A 180 -20.60 -21.18 4.59
C THR A 180 -21.34 -19.85 4.41
N PRO A 181 -22.59 -19.87 3.93
CA PRO A 181 -23.40 -18.65 3.85
C PRO A 181 -23.63 -18.00 5.22
N VAL A 182 -23.88 -16.70 5.21
CA VAL A 182 -24.16 -15.91 6.43
C VAL A 182 -25.64 -15.57 6.55
N GLN A 183 -26.11 -15.37 7.77
CA GLN A 183 -27.51 -15.04 8.04
C GLN A 183 -27.97 -13.83 7.21
N GLY A 184 -29.09 -13.98 6.50
CA GLY A 184 -29.67 -12.92 5.68
C GLY A 184 -28.99 -12.70 4.33
N GLU A 185 -27.98 -13.50 3.96
CA GLU A 185 -27.37 -13.46 2.65
C GLU A 185 -28.41 -13.68 1.54
N VAL A 186 -28.31 -12.91 0.46
CA VAL A 186 -29.25 -12.97 -0.66
C VAL A 186 -28.62 -13.71 -1.82
N LEU A 187 -29.40 -14.58 -2.46
CA LEU A 187 -29.02 -15.26 -3.70
C LEU A 187 -30.13 -15.10 -4.74
N ILE A 188 -29.79 -14.63 -5.92
CA ILE A 188 -30.69 -14.58 -7.07
C ILE A 188 -30.20 -15.57 -8.13
N ILE A 189 -31.10 -16.41 -8.64
CA ILE A 189 -30.83 -17.30 -9.77
C ILE A 189 -31.68 -16.83 -10.94
N ARG A 190 -31.01 -16.38 -12.02
CA ARG A 190 -31.63 -16.00 -13.30
C ARG A 190 -31.36 -17.08 -14.33
N ILE A 191 -32.41 -17.61 -14.96
CA ILE A 191 -32.29 -18.62 -16.01
C ILE A 191 -33.02 -18.15 -17.27
N LYS A 192 -32.36 -18.28 -18.42
CA LYS A 192 -32.98 -18.27 -19.75
C LYS A 192 -32.64 -19.59 -20.44
N ASP A 193 -33.63 -20.28 -21.00
CA ASP A 193 -33.39 -21.42 -21.86
C ASP A 193 -33.13 -21.02 -23.32
N ASN A 194 -32.70 -21.98 -24.13
CA ASN A 194 -32.40 -21.80 -25.55
C ASN A 194 -33.62 -21.95 -26.49
N GLY A 195 -34.83 -21.73 -25.99
CA GLY A 195 -36.08 -21.88 -26.74
C GLY A 195 -36.73 -23.25 -26.59
N THR A 196 -36.21 -24.11 -25.71
CA THR A 196 -36.84 -25.37 -25.32
C THR A 196 -36.93 -25.40 -23.80
N ALA A 197 -38.13 -25.62 -23.27
CA ALA A 197 -38.35 -25.74 -21.84
C ALA A 197 -37.46 -26.85 -21.25
N ARG A 198 -36.81 -26.55 -20.12
CA ARG A 198 -35.89 -27.46 -19.42
C ARG A 198 -36.44 -27.79 -18.06
N THR A 199 -36.28 -29.05 -17.64
CA THR A 199 -36.63 -29.47 -16.28
C THR A 199 -35.66 -28.84 -15.30
N LEU A 200 -36.19 -28.34 -14.18
CA LEU A 200 -35.44 -27.78 -13.07
C LEU A 200 -35.63 -28.65 -11.83
N THR A 201 -34.52 -29.12 -11.28
CA THR A 201 -34.49 -29.89 -10.03
C THR A 201 -33.78 -29.08 -8.96
N TRP A 202 -34.40 -28.91 -7.80
CA TRP A 202 -33.86 -28.10 -6.70
C TRP A 202 -33.36 -29.00 -5.57
N ASN A 203 -32.17 -28.71 -5.06
CA ASN A 203 -31.67 -29.36 -3.85
C ASN A 203 -32.60 -29.07 -2.64
N THR A 204 -32.69 -30.02 -1.70
CA THR A 204 -33.53 -29.92 -0.49
C THR A 204 -33.15 -28.78 0.48
N ILE A 205 -32.00 -28.11 0.28
CA ILE A 205 -31.61 -26.92 1.03
C ILE A 205 -32.51 -25.71 0.68
N TYR A 206 -33.10 -25.69 -0.51
CA TYR A 206 -34.02 -24.64 -0.94
C TYR A 206 -35.41 -24.91 -0.37
N ARG A 207 -35.81 -24.11 0.61
CA ARG A 207 -37.11 -24.22 1.28
C ARG A 207 -38.09 -23.23 0.66
N ILE A 208 -39.30 -23.67 0.41
CA ILE A 208 -40.36 -22.81 -0.13
C ILE A 208 -40.92 -21.92 0.99
N VAL A 209 -40.97 -20.60 0.77
CA VAL A 209 -41.63 -19.65 1.66
C VAL A 209 -42.57 -18.75 0.86
N GLY A 210 -43.86 -19.09 0.82
CA GLY A 210 -44.89 -18.27 0.16
C GLY A 210 -44.84 -18.22 -1.37
N VAL A 211 -43.94 -18.99 -2.01
CA VAL A 211 -43.82 -19.12 -3.47
C VAL A 211 -43.91 -20.58 -3.90
N THR A 212 -43.64 -20.91 -5.16
CA THR A 212 -43.45 -22.28 -5.61
C THR A 212 -42.21 -22.34 -6.48
N LEU A 213 -41.27 -23.23 -6.15
CA LEU A 213 -40.08 -23.40 -6.97
C LEU A 213 -40.47 -23.95 -8.34
N PRO A 214 -40.07 -23.32 -9.45
CA PRO A 214 -40.41 -23.78 -10.80
C PRO A 214 -39.82 -25.15 -11.09
N ALA A 215 -40.65 -26.07 -11.61
CA ALA A 215 -40.19 -27.40 -12.04
C ALA A 215 -39.65 -27.41 -13.48
N ALA A 216 -39.89 -26.35 -14.25
CA ALA A 216 -39.37 -26.18 -15.59
C ALA A 216 -39.21 -24.69 -15.95
N THR A 217 -38.34 -24.40 -16.91
CA THR A 217 -38.31 -23.10 -17.58
C THR A 217 -39.46 -22.98 -18.59
N VAL A 218 -39.82 -21.75 -18.96
CA VAL A 218 -40.68 -21.49 -20.12
C VAL A 218 -39.82 -21.02 -21.29
N ALA A 219 -40.03 -21.63 -22.44
CA ALA A 219 -39.23 -21.42 -23.65
C ALA A 219 -38.99 -19.93 -23.93
N ASN A 220 -37.71 -19.55 -24.06
CA ASN A 220 -37.23 -18.20 -24.34
C ASN A 220 -37.59 -17.12 -23.30
N LYS A 221 -38.15 -17.47 -22.14
CA LYS A 221 -38.48 -16.50 -21.08
C LYS A 221 -37.37 -16.44 -20.03
N LEU A 222 -37.17 -15.24 -19.47
CA LEU A 222 -36.37 -15.08 -18.26
C LEU A 222 -37.14 -15.56 -17.04
N LEU A 223 -36.49 -16.38 -16.22
CA LEU A 223 -36.96 -16.79 -14.90
C LEU A 223 -36.00 -16.24 -13.83
N TYR A 224 -36.53 -15.57 -12.83
CA TYR A 224 -35.81 -15.14 -11.63
C TYR A 224 -36.36 -15.88 -10.41
N VAL A 225 -35.48 -16.46 -9.62
CA VAL A 225 -35.78 -17.05 -8.31
C VAL A 225 -34.86 -16.41 -7.27
N GLY A 226 -35.44 -15.81 -6.23
CA GLY A 226 -34.71 -15.12 -5.18
C GLY A 226 -34.82 -15.83 -3.83
N PHE A 227 -33.70 -15.91 -3.13
CA PHE A 227 -33.56 -16.60 -1.86
C PHE A 227 -32.91 -15.71 -0.80
N ILE A 228 -33.24 -15.98 0.46
CA ILE A 228 -32.57 -15.41 1.64
C ILE A 228 -32.07 -16.57 2.50
N TYR A 229 -30.81 -16.54 2.94
CA TYR A 229 -30.27 -17.58 3.80
C TYR A 229 -30.75 -17.42 5.24
N ASN A 230 -31.23 -18.52 5.81
CA ASN A 230 -31.60 -18.68 7.20
C ASN A 230 -30.59 -19.64 7.86
N ALA A 231 -29.72 -19.09 8.69
CA ALA A 231 -28.65 -19.83 9.35
C ALA A 231 -29.16 -20.70 10.51
N ASP A 232 -30.30 -20.36 11.12
CA ASP A 232 -30.88 -21.14 12.24
C ASP A 232 -31.30 -22.55 11.78
N ASP A 233 -31.84 -22.66 10.56
CA ASP A 233 -32.27 -23.93 9.95
C ASP A 233 -31.31 -24.45 8.87
N ALA A 234 -30.25 -23.69 8.56
CA ALA A 234 -29.36 -23.92 7.42
C ALA A 234 -30.12 -24.11 6.08
N LYS A 235 -31.09 -23.23 5.80
CA LYS A 235 -31.94 -23.27 4.59
C LYS A 235 -31.85 -21.98 3.78
N TRP A 236 -32.01 -22.12 2.47
CA TRP A 236 -32.24 -21.00 1.56
C TRP A 236 -33.75 -20.84 1.36
N ASP A 237 -34.31 -19.80 1.96
CA ASP A 237 -35.74 -19.50 1.89
C ASP A 237 -36.06 -18.84 0.56
N ALA A 238 -36.79 -19.55 -0.30
CA ALA A 238 -37.28 -19.04 -1.56
C ALA A 238 -38.41 -18.03 -1.29
N VAL A 239 -38.18 -16.76 -1.59
CA VAL A 239 -39.10 -15.66 -1.31
C VAL A 239 -39.60 -14.95 -2.57
N LEU A 240 -38.95 -15.19 -3.72
CA LEU A 240 -39.30 -14.59 -4.99
C LEU A 240 -39.25 -15.62 -6.12
N VAL A 241 -40.30 -15.66 -6.93
CA VAL A 241 -40.33 -16.35 -8.22
C VAL A 241 -41.04 -15.45 -9.23
N ARG A 242 -40.36 -15.03 -10.28
CA ARG A 242 -40.91 -14.16 -11.33
C ARG A 242 -40.44 -14.62 -12.70
N GLN A 243 -41.32 -14.57 -13.67
CA GLN A 243 -41.03 -14.89 -15.06
C GLN A 243 -41.40 -13.72 -15.96
N GLU A 244 -40.63 -13.52 -17.02
CA GLU A 244 -40.96 -12.60 -18.11
C GLU A 244 -42.34 -12.93 -18.69
N ALA A 245 -43.17 -11.90 -18.89
CA ALA A 245 -44.51 -12.00 -19.48
C ALA A 245 -44.43 -12.49 -20.94
#